data_AF-A0AAV9NTK0-F1
#
_entry.id   AF-A0AAV9NTK0-F1
#
_cell.length_a   1.000
_cell.length_b   1.000
_cell.length_c   1.000
_cell.angle_alpha   90.00
_cell.angle_beta   90.00
_cell.angle_gamma   90.00
#
_symmetry.space_group_name_H-M   'P 1'
#
loop_
_entity.id
_entity.type
_entity.pdbx_description
1 polymer ?
#
loop_
_entity_poly.entity_id
_entity_poly.type
_entity_poly.pdbx_seq_one_letter_code
_entity_poly.pdbx_strand_id
1 'polypeptide(L)'
;MPDGLILPIANQKDYIRAALEAGKHVLSEKPVAKNLEEAHELITCDTETDWRKNPVHQGGFLLDGGVHYVAGLRRLLESQPSSKVCRLSSFTTLLQSHLPPVDTINAILKLESGVSGTYQQSVGTSLTGSEWTVGYEHGVVSVAGSKVVVTVAGNTEVNIIEDERTGVPPVVRIWAEAIAAGITVKDLEPEEALADLEVLELMLRSGESDGLSMSCQYQHIVSNPN
;
A
#
# COMPACT_ATOMS: atom_id res chain seq x y z
N MET A 1 -14.34 12.63 25.98
CA MET A 1 -14.20 12.71 24.51
C MET A 1 -13.13 11.68 24.14
N PRO A 2 -13.26 10.86 23.10
CA PRO A 2 -12.14 10.03 22.70
C PRO A 2 -11.13 10.93 22.00
N ASP A 3 -10.04 11.23 22.70
CA ASP A 3 -8.94 12.06 22.20
C ASP A 3 -8.11 11.24 21.20
N GLY A 4 -8.48 11.33 19.91
CA GLY A 4 -7.70 10.74 18.82
C GLY A 4 -6.51 11.62 18.46
N LEU A 5 -5.29 11.08 18.56
CA LEU A 5 -4.04 11.77 18.22
C LEU A 5 -3.63 11.40 16.79
N ILE A 6 -3.63 12.36 15.86
CA ILE A 6 -3.08 12.19 14.50
C ILE A 6 -1.69 12.82 14.49
N LEU A 7 -0.67 12.06 14.11
CA LEU A 7 0.74 12.44 14.25
C LEU A 7 1.44 12.47 12.89
N PRO A 8 2.41 13.40 12.68
CA PRO A 8 3.27 13.36 11.50
C PRO A 8 4.08 12.07 11.41
N ILE A 9 4.19 11.49 10.20
CA ILE A 9 4.91 10.24 9.90
C ILE A 9 6.29 10.18 10.55
N ALA A 10 7.02 11.30 10.54
CA ALA A 10 8.39 11.38 11.07
C ALA A 10 8.53 10.97 12.54
N ASN A 11 7.50 11.18 13.35
CA ASN A 11 7.54 10.87 14.78
C ASN A 11 6.65 9.67 15.15
N GLN A 12 5.88 9.14 14.19
CA GLN A 12 4.85 8.12 14.41
C GLN A 12 5.43 6.86 15.10
N LYS A 13 6.63 6.42 14.70
CA LYS A 13 7.35 5.29 15.31
C LYS A 13 7.56 5.45 16.82
N ASP A 14 8.02 6.61 17.27
CA ASP A 14 8.34 6.83 18.69
C ASP A 14 7.06 6.80 19.55
N TYR A 15 5.94 7.31 19.04
CA TYR A 15 4.64 7.24 19.73
C TYR A 15 4.05 5.84 19.75
N ILE A 16 4.12 5.10 18.64
CA ILE A 16 3.66 3.71 18.58
C ILE A 16 4.42 2.88 19.61
N ARG A 17 5.75 2.99 19.65
CA ARG A 17 6.58 2.28 20.63
C ARG A 17 6.18 2.60 22.06
N ALA A 18 6.05 3.88 22.40
CA ALA A 18 5.65 4.29 23.75
C ALA A 18 4.25 3.76 24.14
N ALA A 19 3.31 3.72 23.20
CA ALA A 19 1.97 3.17 23.44
C ALA A 19 2.00 1.64 23.65
N LEU A 20 2.77 0.92 22.83
CA LEU A 20 2.95 -0.53 22.97
C LEU A 20 3.65 -0.90 24.27
N GLU A 21 4.73 -0.20 24.65
CA GLU A 21 5.43 -0.38 25.93
C GLU A 21 4.50 -0.13 27.14
N ALA A 22 3.52 0.76 27.00
CA ALA A 22 2.49 1.02 28.00
C ALA A 22 1.32 0.02 27.98
N GLY A 23 1.42 -1.05 27.17
CA GLY A 23 0.39 -2.08 27.04
C GLY A 23 -0.92 -1.58 26.41
N LYS A 24 -0.85 -0.56 25.53
CA LYS A 24 -2.01 0.00 24.83
C LYS A 24 -2.17 -0.61 23.45
N HIS A 25 -3.41 -0.79 23.01
CA HIS A 25 -3.72 -1.06 21.61
C HIS A 25 -3.45 0.19 20.77
N VAL A 26 -2.90 0.00 19.58
CA VAL A 26 -2.53 1.08 18.66
C VAL A 26 -3.28 0.91 17.35
N LEU A 27 -3.85 2.01 16.86
CA LEU A 27 -4.29 2.19 15.47
C LEU A 27 -3.42 3.30 14.89
N SER A 28 -2.88 3.07 13.69
CA SER A 28 -1.90 3.95 13.06
C SER A 28 -2.27 4.19 11.61
N GLU A 29 -2.26 5.45 11.17
CA GLU A 29 -2.48 5.81 9.76
C GLU A 29 -1.35 5.28 8.86
N LYS A 30 -1.66 5.11 7.57
CA LYS A 30 -0.67 4.78 6.55
C LYS A 30 0.10 6.04 6.11
N PRO A 31 1.34 5.90 5.59
CA PRO A 31 2.16 4.69 5.58
C PRO A 31 2.63 4.28 6.99
N VAL A 32 2.85 2.97 7.21
CA VAL A 32 3.25 2.43 8.53
C VAL A 32 4.57 3.00 9.06
N ALA A 33 5.49 3.30 8.15
CA ALA A 33 6.72 4.02 8.40
C ALA A 33 7.17 4.69 7.09
N LYS A 34 8.25 5.47 7.13
CA LYS A 34 8.76 6.15 5.93
C LYS A 34 9.54 5.26 4.97
N ASN A 35 9.93 4.06 5.39
CA ASN A 35 10.63 3.06 4.58
C ASN A 35 10.46 1.65 5.19
N LEU A 36 10.84 0.64 4.41
CA LEU A 36 10.81 -0.78 4.72
C LEU A 36 11.62 -1.14 5.95
N GLU A 37 12.80 -0.53 6.12
CA GLU A 37 13.69 -0.81 7.25
C GLU A 37 13.01 -0.42 8.57
N GLU A 38 12.46 0.78 8.65
CA GLU A 38 11.73 1.25 9.83
C GLU A 38 10.41 0.53 10.06
N ALA A 39 9.70 0.17 8.99
CA ALA A 39 8.46 -0.61 9.10
C ALA A 39 8.76 -2.01 9.65
N HIS A 40 9.79 -2.67 9.13
CA HIS A 40 10.24 -3.97 9.63
C HIS A 40 10.69 -3.86 11.08
N GLU A 41 11.54 -2.88 11.44
CA GLU A 41 11.96 -2.65 12.83
C GLU A 41 10.78 -2.42 13.79
N LEU A 42 9.75 -1.69 13.34
CA LEU A 42 8.55 -1.44 14.14
C LEU A 42 7.76 -2.74 14.39
N ILE A 43 7.72 -3.62 13.39
CA ILE A 43 6.96 -4.88 13.44
C ILE A 43 7.72 -5.97 14.19
N THR A 44 9.04 -6.09 14.00
CA THR A 44 9.84 -7.17 14.58
C THR A 44 10.38 -6.88 15.98
N CYS A 45 10.31 -5.62 16.43
CA CYS A 45 10.61 -5.19 17.79
C CYS A 45 11.86 -5.84 18.43
N ASP A 46 13.03 -5.63 17.82
CA ASP A 46 14.33 -5.71 18.51
C ASP A 46 15.01 -4.35 18.43
N THR A 47 15.48 -3.89 19.59
CA THR A 47 16.01 -2.54 19.84
C THR A 47 17.36 -2.29 19.19
N GLU A 48 17.58 -1.03 18.79
CA GLU A 48 18.85 -0.35 18.38
C GLU A 48 19.08 -0.20 16.87
N THR A 49 18.97 1.04 16.35
CA THR A 49 19.85 1.54 15.27
C THR A 49 19.85 3.08 15.17
N ASP A 50 20.99 3.60 14.67
CA ASP A 50 21.60 4.91 14.86
C ASP A 50 21.33 5.92 13.71
N TRP A 51 20.35 5.66 12.83
CA TRP A 51 20.19 6.36 11.55
C TRP A 51 19.51 7.75 11.63
N ARG A 52 19.21 8.25 12.83
CA ARG A 52 18.50 9.53 13.13
C ARG A 52 19.13 10.83 12.58
N LYS A 53 20.17 10.78 11.74
CA LYS A 53 20.98 11.97 11.41
C LYS A 53 20.81 12.54 10.00
N ASN A 54 20.06 11.90 9.08
CA ASN A 54 19.70 12.50 7.79
C ASN A 54 18.51 11.77 7.10
N PRO A 55 17.25 12.17 7.33
CA PRO A 55 16.14 11.63 6.54
C PRO A 55 16.09 12.32 5.18
N VAL A 56 16.58 11.65 4.13
CA VAL A 56 16.28 12.01 2.73
C VAL A 56 14.96 11.30 2.40
N HIS A 57 13.87 12.04 2.29
CA HIS A 57 12.53 11.47 2.07
C HIS A 57 12.48 10.65 0.78
N GLN A 58 12.14 9.36 0.85
CA GLN A 58 11.99 8.51 -0.33
C GLN A 58 10.51 8.52 -0.78
N GLY A 59 10.22 9.09 -1.95
CA GLY A 59 8.92 8.95 -2.64
C GLY A 59 7.91 10.11 -2.58
N GLY A 60 8.01 11.06 -1.64
CA GLY A 60 7.16 12.26 -1.61
C GLY A 60 5.65 11.97 -1.67
N PHE A 61 4.91 12.71 -2.52
CA PHE A 61 3.47 12.50 -2.74
C PHE A 61 3.12 11.11 -3.29
N LEU A 62 4.05 10.47 -4.02
CA LEU A 62 3.82 9.12 -4.51
C LEU A 62 3.81 8.12 -3.36
N LEU A 63 4.66 8.29 -2.34
CA LEU A 63 4.64 7.43 -1.16
C LEU A 63 3.32 7.56 -0.40
N ASP A 64 2.91 8.81 -0.13
CA ASP A 64 1.72 9.14 0.66
C ASP A 64 0.44 8.55 0.06
N GLY A 65 0.14 8.85 -1.20
CA GLY A 65 -1.04 8.28 -1.87
C GLY A 65 -0.85 6.86 -2.39
N GLY A 66 0.38 6.50 -2.78
CA GLY A 66 0.69 5.26 -3.49
C GLY A 66 0.42 4.01 -2.67
N VAL A 67 0.69 4.06 -1.36
CA VAL A 67 0.44 2.91 -0.47
C VAL A 67 -1.04 2.52 -0.44
N HIS A 68 -1.96 3.47 -0.60
CA HIS A 68 -3.38 3.18 -0.67
C HIS A 68 -3.76 2.49 -1.99
N TYR A 69 -3.19 2.93 -3.11
CA TYR A 69 -3.40 2.25 -4.40
C TYR A 69 -2.81 0.84 -4.38
N VAL A 70 -1.60 0.66 -3.84
CA VAL A 70 -0.99 -0.67 -3.69
C VAL A 70 -1.83 -1.58 -2.79
N ALA A 71 -2.36 -1.08 -1.68
CA ALA A 71 -3.26 -1.83 -0.81
C ALA A 71 -4.51 -2.30 -1.55
N GLY A 72 -5.13 -1.41 -2.34
CA GLY A 72 -6.28 -1.73 -3.19
C GLY A 72 -5.94 -2.82 -4.22
N LEU A 73 -4.78 -2.69 -4.89
CA LEU A 73 -4.28 -3.68 -5.83
C LEU A 73 -4.09 -5.05 -5.16
N ARG A 74 -3.36 -5.09 -4.03
CA ARG A 74 -3.07 -6.34 -3.32
C ARG A 74 -4.36 -7.04 -2.91
N ARG A 75 -5.34 -6.29 -2.39
CA ARG A 75 -6.67 -6.83 -2.05
C ARG A 75 -7.43 -7.39 -3.26
N LEU A 76 -7.37 -6.73 -4.42
CA LEU A 76 -7.98 -7.27 -5.64
C LEU A 76 -7.32 -8.59 -6.07
N LEU A 77 -5.99 -8.66 -5.93
CA LEU A 77 -5.21 -9.84 -6.29
C LEU A 77 -5.41 -11.02 -5.32
N GLU A 78 -5.72 -10.78 -4.05
CA GLU A 78 -5.99 -11.83 -3.05
C GLU A 78 -7.15 -12.76 -3.42
N SER A 79 -8.00 -12.39 -4.38
CA SER A 79 -9.02 -13.29 -4.95
C SER A 79 -8.44 -14.60 -5.51
N GLN A 80 -7.14 -14.65 -5.79
CA GLN A 80 -6.41 -15.83 -6.24
C GLN A 80 -5.11 -15.99 -5.42
N PRO A 81 -4.90 -17.12 -4.72
CA PRO A 81 -3.73 -17.31 -3.85
C PRO A 81 -2.37 -17.14 -4.54
N SER A 82 -2.27 -17.40 -5.84
CA SER A 82 -1.05 -17.26 -6.66
C SER A 82 -0.88 -15.88 -7.31
N SER A 83 -1.69 -14.88 -6.94
CA SER A 83 -1.67 -13.55 -7.54
C SER A 83 -0.89 -12.52 -6.73
N LYS A 84 -0.03 -12.93 -5.80
CA LYS A 84 0.88 -12.02 -5.09
C LYS A 84 1.94 -11.46 -6.03
N VAL A 85 2.32 -10.21 -5.82
CA VAL A 85 3.44 -9.58 -6.54
C VAL A 85 4.74 -10.25 -6.06
N CYS A 86 5.57 -10.74 -6.97
CA CYS A 86 6.85 -11.38 -6.60
C CYS A 86 8.06 -10.61 -7.09
N ARG A 87 7.90 -9.81 -8.14
CA ARG A 87 8.98 -9.05 -8.77
C ARG A 87 8.43 -7.86 -9.52
N LEU A 88 9.21 -6.80 -9.62
CA LEU A 88 8.87 -5.62 -10.39
C LEU A 88 10.09 -4.96 -11.05
N SER A 89 9.82 -4.04 -11.96
CA SER A 89 10.79 -3.10 -12.55
C SER A 89 10.04 -1.81 -12.90
N SER A 90 10.66 -0.67 -12.68
CA SER A 90 10.01 0.63 -12.85
C SER A 90 10.96 1.74 -13.26
N PHE A 91 10.38 2.76 -13.89
CA PHE A 91 11.04 4.03 -14.16
C PHE A 91 10.28 5.14 -13.45
N THR A 92 11.03 6.04 -12.81
CA THR A 92 10.49 7.19 -12.11
C THR A 92 10.94 8.48 -12.76
N THR A 93 10.11 9.52 -12.67
CA THR A 93 10.45 10.83 -13.21
C THR A 93 9.88 11.92 -12.30
N LEU A 94 10.57 13.07 -12.28
CA LEU A 94 10.05 14.32 -11.76
C LEU A 94 9.64 15.20 -12.94
N LEU A 95 8.34 15.28 -13.24
CA LEU A 95 7.81 16.10 -14.33
C LEU A 95 7.57 17.55 -13.89
N GLN A 96 7.12 17.73 -12.66
CA GLN A 96 6.81 19.00 -12.02
C GLN A 96 7.90 19.31 -10.97
N SER A 97 8.72 20.33 -11.24
CA SER A 97 9.87 20.68 -10.38
C SER A 97 9.51 21.03 -8.93
N HIS A 98 8.25 21.35 -8.65
CA HIS A 98 7.76 21.67 -7.30
C HIS A 98 7.27 20.44 -6.51
N LEU A 99 7.33 19.23 -7.09
CA LEU A 99 6.93 17.96 -6.44
C LEU A 99 8.10 16.98 -6.25
N PRO A 100 9.29 17.41 -5.77
CA PRO A 100 10.39 16.47 -5.53
C PRO A 100 10.02 15.38 -4.50
N PRO A 101 10.67 14.21 -4.52
CA PRO A 101 11.82 13.85 -5.38
C PRO A 101 11.43 13.35 -6.77
N VAL A 102 10.28 12.69 -6.89
CA VAL A 102 9.67 12.19 -8.14
C VAL A 102 8.16 12.28 -8.01
N ASP A 103 7.47 12.47 -9.13
CA ASP A 103 6.01 12.66 -9.16
C ASP A 103 5.28 11.68 -10.09
N THR A 104 6.04 10.79 -10.73
CA THR A 104 5.54 9.82 -11.70
C THR A 104 6.30 8.49 -11.59
N ILE A 105 5.57 7.38 -11.50
CA ILE A 105 6.04 5.99 -11.57
C ILE A 105 5.37 5.30 -12.76
N ASN A 106 6.16 4.60 -13.57
CA ASN A 106 5.68 3.59 -14.51
C ASN A 106 6.37 2.27 -14.20
N ALA A 107 5.60 1.23 -13.88
CA ALA A 107 6.12 -0.05 -13.43
C ALA A 107 5.46 -1.24 -14.13
N ILE A 108 6.21 -2.33 -14.26
CA ILE A 108 5.70 -3.65 -14.62
C ILE A 108 5.82 -4.54 -13.38
N LEU A 109 4.70 -5.14 -12.99
CA LEU A 109 4.61 -6.05 -11.85
C LEU A 109 4.46 -7.48 -12.36
N LYS A 110 5.24 -8.40 -11.79
CA LYS A 110 5.16 -9.84 -12.04
C LYS A 110 4.52 -10.52 -10.84
N LEU A 111 3.52 -11.35 -11.10
CA LEU A 111 2.86 -12.17 -10.09
C LEU A 111 3.49 -13.56 -9.99
N GLU A 112 3.31 -14.23 -8.86
CA GLU A 112 3.77 -15.61 -8.64
C GLU A 112 3.17 -16.59 -9.66
N SER A 113 1.92 -16.36 -10.09
CA SER A 113 1.24 -17.11 -11.16
C SER A 113 1.92 -17.01 -12.52
N GLY A 114 2.88 -16.07 -12.69
CA GLY A 114 3.51 -15.78 -13.95
C GLY A 114 2.78 -14.72 -14.78
N VAL A 115 1.60 -14.26 -14.36
CA VAL A 115 0.93 -13.11 -14.97
C VAL A 115 1.73 -11.83 -14.71
N SER A 116 1.67 -10.86 -15.63
CA SER A 116 2.25 -9.54 -15.43
C SER A 116 1.21 -8.45 -15.67
N GLY A 117 1.32 -7.36 -14.93
CA GLY A 117 0.50 -6.16 -15.08
C GLY A 117 1.33 -4.90 -15.09
N THR A 118 0.70 -3.77 -15.43
CA THR A 118 1.31 -2.44 -15.38
C THR A 118 0.75 -1.67 -14.20
N TYR A 119 1.62 -0.95 -13.50
CA TYR A 119 1.22 0.03 -12.48
C TYR A 119 1.71 1.41 -12.93
N GLN A 120 0.81 2.38 -12.94
CA GLN A 120 1.14 3.76 -13.27
C GLN A 120 0.53 4.68 -12.22
N GLN A 121 1.36 5.58 -11.69
CA GLN A 121 0.93 6.59 -10.76
C GLN A 121 1.61 7.89 -11.12
N SER A 122 0.84 8.98 -11.25
CA SER A 122 1.40 10.31 -11.47
C SER A 122 0.55 11.36 -10.80
N VAL A 123 1.21 12.27 -10.09
CA VAL A 123 0.62 13.53 -9.61
C VAL A 123 1.10 14.72 -10.45
N GLY A 124 1.97 14.47 -11.44
CA GLY A 124 2.56 15.48 -12.32
C GLY A 124 1.89 15.61 -13.69
N THR A 125 0.83 14.83 -13.97
CA THR A 125 0.11 14.83 -15.25
C THR A 125 -1.40 14.97 -15.06
N SER A 126 -2.11 15.35 -16.14
CA SER A 126 -3.57 15.41 -16.19
C SER A 126 -4.22 14.14 -16.75
N LEU A 127 -3.43 13.07 -16.94
CA LEU A 127 -3.93 11.80 -17.46
C LEU A 127 -4.97 11.22 -16.48
N THR A 128 -6.12 10.82 -17.02
CA THR A 128 -7.16 10.12 -16.28
C THR A 128 -7.45 8.78 -16.96
N GLY A 129 -7.87 7.80 -16.18
CA GLY A 129 -8.11 6.44 -16.67
C GLY A 129 -8.93 5.63 -15.68
N SER A 130 -9.15 4.36 -16.00
CA SER A 130 -9.65 3.41 -15.01
C SER A 130 -8.55 3.17 -13.98
N GLU A 131 -8.91 3.22 -12.69
CA GLU A 131 -7.99 2.95 -11.58
C GLU A 131 -7.52 1.49 -11.63
N TRP A 132 -8.44 0.58 -11.97
CA TRP A 132 -8.16 -0.84 -12.08
C TRP A 132 -8.73 -1.40 -13.37
N THR A 133 -7.97 -2.26 -14.04
CA THR A 133 -8.49 -3.09 -15.13
C THR A 133 -7.83 -4.45 -15.08
N VAL A 134 -8.65 -5.50 -15.01
CA VAL A 134 -8.20 -6.89 -14.93
C VAL A 134 -8.79 -7.66 -16.10
N GLY A 135 -7.92 -8.17 -16.96
CA GLY A 135 -8.28 -9.05 -18.07
C GLY A 135 -8.27 -10.51 -17.64
N TYR A 136 -9.33 -11.23 -17.98
CA TYR A 136 -9.49 -12.67 -17.82
C TYR A 136 -9.66 -13.33 -19.20
N GLU A 137 -9.54 -14.66 -19.25
CA GLU A 137 -9.65 -15.44 -20.51
C GLU A 137 -10.93 -15.12 -21.31
N HIS A 138 -12.04 -14.81 -20.62
CA HIS A 138 -13.35 -14.62 -21.23
C HIS A 138 -14.01 -13.28 -20.87
N GLY A 139 -13.25 -12.33 -20.32
CA GLY A 139 -13.83 -11.05 -19.94
C GLY A 139 -12.84 -10.05 -19.36
N VAL A 140 -13.36 -8.88 -19.02
CA VAL A 140 -12.61 -7.79 -18.41
C VAL A 140 -13.46 -7.14 -17.31
N VAL A 141 -12.80 -6.78 -16.22
CA VAL A 141 -13.38 -5.94 -15.17
C VAL A 141 -12.58 -4.66 -15.10
N SER A 142 -13.27 -3.52 -15.18
CA SER A 142 -12.67 -2.18 -15.03
C SER A 142 -13.37 -1.41 -13.92
N VAL A 143 -12.58 -0.73 -13.08
CA VAL A 143 -13.07 0.09 -11.98
C VAL A 143 -12.56 1.52 -12.16
N ALA A 144 -13.46 2.49 -12.02
CA ALA A 144 -13.17 3.91 -12.03
C ALA A 144 -14.05 4.61 -10.99
N GLY A 145 -13.47 4.93 -9.82
CA GLY A 145 -14.24 5.42 -8.68
C GLY A 145 -15.33 4.42 -8.27
N SER A 146 -16.57 4.90 -8.12
CA SER A 146 -17.72 4.05 -7.77
C SER A 146 -18.25 3.19 -8.91
N LYS A 147 -17.72 3.33 -10.14
CA LYS A 147 -18.22 2.63 -11.31
C LYS A 147 -17.39 1.38 -11.58
N VAL A 148 -18.08 0.23 -11.60
CA VAL A 148 -17.53 -1.06 -12.01
C VAL A 148 -18.16 -1.47 -13.34
N VAL A 149 -17.33 -1.76 -14.34
CA VAL A 149 -17.74 -2.22 -15.66
C VAL A 149 -17.23 -3.64 -15.85
N VAL A 150 -18.13 -4.58 -16.07
CA VAL A 150 -17.82 -6.00 -16.32
C VAL A 150 -18.22 -6.32 -17.73
N THR A 151 -17.31 -6.86 -18.54
CA THR A 151 -17.62 -7.36 -19.88
C THR A 151 -17.24 -8.82 -20.00
N VAL A 152 -18.20 -9.68 -20.32
CA VAL A 152 -18.00 -11.13 -20.49
C VAL A 152 -18.61 -11.57 -21.82
N ALA A 153 -17.82 -12.23 -22.66
CA ALA A 153 -18.24 -12.71 -23.98
C ALA A 153 -19.00 -11.67 -24.84
N GLY A 154 -18.61 -10.39 -24.74
CA GLY A 154 -19.24 -9.27 -25.48
C GLY A 154 -20.46 -8.64 -24.80
N ASN A 155 -20.95 -9.19 -23.68
CA ASN A 155 -22.00 -8.57 -22.88
C ASN A 155 -21.37 -7.67 -21.81
N THR A 156 -21.78 -6.41 -21.75
CA THR A 156 -21.29 -5.43 -20.78
C THR A 156 -22.35 -5.09 -19.74
N GLU A 157 -21.97 -5.18 -18.48
CA GLU A 157 -22.75 -4.77 -17.32
C GLU A 157 -22.04 -3.61 -16.62
N VAL A 158 -22.81 -2.63 -16.15
CA VAL A 158 -22.30 -1.47 -15.41
C VAL A 158 -22.96 -1.42 -14.05
N ASN A 159 -22.16 -1.50 -13.01
CA ASN A 159 -22.58 -1.43 -11.62
C ASN A 159 -22.03 -0.16 -10.97
N ILE A 160 -22.85 0.48 -10.14
CA ILE A 160 -22.44 1.59 -9.29
C ILE A 160 -22.43 1.08 -7.85
N ILE A 161 -21.26 1.06 -7.24
CA ILE A 161 -21.08 0.68 -5.84
C ILE A 161 -21.07 1.97 -5.03
N GLU A 162 -22.03 2.12 -4.12
CA GLU A 162 -22.02 3.24 -3.19
C GLU A 162 -20.80 3.14 -2.26
N ASP A 163 -20.04 4.22 -2.22
CA ASP A 163 -18.87 4.39 -1.37
C ASP A 163 -19.22 5.43 -0.30
N GLU A 164 -18.89 5.16 0.96
CA GLU A 164 -19.01 6.12 2.06
C GLU A 164 -18.08 7.35 1.86
N ARG A 165 -17.23 7.35 0.83
CA ARG A 165 -16.30 8.40 0.42
C ARG A 165 -15.33 8.82 1.53
N THR A 166 -15.20 7.97 2.55
CA THR A 166 -14.31 8.16 3.69
C THR A 166 -13.72 6.80 4.07
N GLY A 167 -12.41 6.64 3.94
CA GLY A 167 -11.73 5.39 4.32
C GLY A 167 -11.56 5.23 5.84
N VAL A 168 -11.46 6.35 6.57
CA VAL A 168 -11.11 6.35 8.00
C VAL A 168 -12.25 5.86 8.91
N PRO A 169 -13.50 6.36 8.80
CA PRO A 169 -14.57 5.94 9.71
C PRO A 169 -14.88 4.43 9.67
N PRO A 170 -14.92 3.75 8.51
CA PRO A 170 -15.03 2.30 8.45
C PRO A 170 -13.88 1.58 9.17
N VAL A 171 -12.64 2.01 8.95
CA VAL A 171 -11.45 1.40 9.57
C VAL A 171 -11.50 1.54 11.10
N VAL A 172 -11.83 2.72 11.62
CA VAL A 172 -11.98 2.96 13.07
C VAL A 172 -13.07 2.08 13.67
N ARG A 173 -14.19 1.89 12.96
CA ARG A 173 -15.30 1.03 13.41
C ARG A 173 -14.87 -0.43 13.51
N ILE A 174 -14.26 -0.96 12.44
CA ILE A 174 -13.78 -2.35 12.39
C ILE A 174 -12.73 -2.60 13.48
N TRP A 175 -11.80 -1.66 13.68
CA TRP A 175 -10.79 -1.77 14.73
C TRP A 175 -11.40 -1.76 16.13
N ALA A 176 -12.35 -0.86 16.40
CA ALA A 176 -13.03 -0.80 17.70
C ALA A 176 -13.82 -2.08 18.00
N GLU A 177 -14.50 -2.65 17.00
CA GLU A 177 -15.22 -3.93 17.10
C GLU A 177 -14.26 -5.09 17.35
N ALA A 178 -13.10 -5.11 16.69
CA ALA A 178 -12.08 -6.15 16.86
C ALA A 178 -11.51 -6.17 18.29
N ILE A 179 -11.19 -4.99 18.85
CA ILE A 179 -10.75 -4.85 20.24
C ILE A 179 -11.83 -5.34 21.20
N ALA A 180 -13.08 -4.92 20.99
CA ALA A 180 -14.19 -5.32 21.84
C ALA A 180 -14.42 -6.84 21.83
N ALA A 181 -14.20 -7.49 20.68
CA ALA A 181 -14.33 -8.93 20.51
C ALA A 181 -13.06 -9.72 20.90
N GLY A 182 -11.93 -9.05 21.16
CA GLY A 182 -10.66 -9.71 21.45
C GLY A 182 -10.07 -10.48 20.26
N ILE A 183 -10.37 -10.05 19.03
CA ILE A 183 -9.90 -10.68 17.79
C ILE A 183 -8.95 -9.75 17.03
N THR A 184 -8.10 -10.33 16.18
CA THR A 184 -7.33 -9.57 15.18
C THR A 184 -8.05 -9.59 13.84
N VAL A 185 -7.86 -8.52 13.06
CA VAL A 185 -8.38 -8.40 11.70
C VAL A 185 -7.17 -8.36 10.78
N LYS A 186 -7.00 -9.41 9.96
CA LYS A 186 -5.87 -9.58 9.05
C LYS A 186 -5.58 -8.31 8.23
N ASP A 187 -6.60 -7.69 7.66
CA ASP A 187 -6.48 -6.48 6.82
C ASP A 187 -5.94 -5.24 7.58
N LEU A 188 -5.93 -5.29 8.92
CA LEU A 188 -5.43 -4.25 9.81
C LEU A 188 -4.13 -4.65 10.51
N GLU A 189 -3.56 -5.82 10.19
CA GLU A 189 -2.26 -6.25 10.72
C GLU A 189 -1.13 -5.41 10.09
N PRO A 190 -0.10 -5.04 10.88
CA PRO A 190 0.96 -4.18 10.38
C PRO A 190 1.79 -4.83 9.27
N GLU A 191 1.82 -6.16 9.19
CA GLU A 191 2.44 -6.93 8.11
C GLU A 191 1.78 -6.64 6.75
N GLU A 192 0.46 -6.38 6.71
CA GLU A 192 -0.20 -5.96 5.47
C GLU A 192 0.29 -4.57 5.03
N ALA A 193 0.45 -3.64 5.98
CA ALA A 193 0.96 -2.32 5.69
C ALA A 193 2.45 -2.33 5.28
N LEU A 194 3.25 -3.25 5.82
CA LEU A 194 4.62 -3.50 5.39
C LEU A 194 4.66 -4.01 3.95
N ALA A 195 3.80 -4.96 3.61
CA ALA A 195 3.71 -5.52 2.27
C ALA A 195 3.21 -4.50 1.24
N ASP A 196 2.35 -3.55 1.62
CA ASP A 196 1.97 -2.42 0.78
C ASP A 196 3.17 -1.48 0.52
N LEU A 197 3.87 -1.11 1.59
CA LEU A 197 5.04 -0.24 1.54
C LEU A 197 6.16 -0.85 0.69
N GLU A 198 6.34 -2.17 0.77
CA GLU A 198 7.35 -2.89 0.02
C GLU A 198 7.24 -2.66 -1.49
N VAL A 199 6.05 -2.89 -2.05
CA VAL A 199 5.85 -2.80 -3.50
C VAL A 199 6.19 -1.38 -3.97
N LEU A 200 5.73 -0.36 -3.24
CA LEU A 200 5.97 1.03 -3.59
C LEU A 200 7.42 1.45 -3.45
N GLU A 201 8.08 1.07 -2.36
CA GLU A 201 9.48 1.39 -2.15
C GLU A 201 10.38 0.69 -3.18
N LEU A 202 10.10 -0.58 -3.52
CA LEU A 202 10.82 -1.27 -4.58
C LEU A 202 10.60 -0.59 -5.95
N MET A 203 9.40 -0.04 -6.23
CA MET A 203 9.19 0.76 -7.45
C MET A 203 10.01 2.06 -7.45
N LEU A 204 10.22 2.70 -6.30
CA LEU A 204 11.06 3.90 -6.21
C LEU A 204 12.53 3.55 -6.39
N ARG A 205 13.02 2.55 -5.66
CA ARG A 205 14.42 2.06 -5.74
C ARG A 205 14.78 1.54 -7.13
N SER A 206 13.86 0.84 -7.80
CA SER A 206 14.04 0.37 -9.17
C SER A 206 14.15 1.53 -10.14
N GLY A 207 13.34 2.58 -9.98
CA GLY A 207 13.45 3.82 -10.74
C GLY A 207 14.76 4.57 -10.52
N GLU A 208 15.24 4.66 -9.27
CA GLU A 208 16.56 5.21 -8.94
C GLU A 208 17.72 4.42 -9.58
N SER A 209 17.49 3.13 -9.83
CA SER A 209 18.45 2.18 -10.41
C SER A 209 18.22 1.94 -11.90
N ASP A 210 17.62 2.91 -12.61
CA ASP A 210 17.35 2.87 -14.06
C ASP A 210 16.61 1.59 -14.52
N GLY A 211 15.58 1.19 -13.76
CA GLY A 211 14.73 0.05 -14.10
C GLY A 211 15.24 -1.32 -13.66
N LEU A 212 16.27 -1.38 -12.80
CA LEU A 212 16.76 -2.65 -12.28
C LEU A 212 15.62 -3.46 -11.64
N SER A 213 15.49 -4.74 -12.01
CA SER A 213 14.42 -5.57 -11.48
C SER A 213 14.63 -5.92 -10.00
N MET A 214 13.57 -5.77 -9.19
CA MET A 214 13.59 -6.00 -7.74
C MET A 214 12.57 -7.07 -7.34
N SER A 215 12.93 -7.93 -6.39
CA SER A 215 12.08 -9.03 -5.92
C SER A 215 11.47 -8.70 -4.56
N CYS A 216 10.20 -9.01 -4.38
CA CYS A 216 9.49 -8.85 -3.12
C CYS A 216 9.83 -9.98 -2.14
N GLN A 217 9.79 -9.67 -0.85
CA GLN A 217 10.14 -10.52 0.29
C GLN A 217 9.02 -10.58 1.33
N TYR A 218 8.20 -9.53 1.47
CA TYR A 218 7.19 -9.39 2.52
C TYR A 218 5.76 -9.69 2.07
N GLN A 219 5.57 -10.24 0.87
CA GLN A 219 4.22 -10.53 0.31
C GLN A 219 3.58 -11.81 0.89
N HIS A 220 4.33 -12.58 1.66
CA HIS A 220 3.83 -13.71 2.43
C HIS A 220 3.84 -13.33 3.90
N ILE A 221 2.67 -12.99 4.44
CA ILE A 221 2.52 -12.82 5.88
C ILE A 221 2.76 -14.18 6.52
N VAL A 222 3.86 -14.29 7.27
CA VAL A 222 4.04 -15.39 8.21
C VAL A 222 3.32 -14.95 9.46
N SER A 223 2.07 -15.38 9.64
CA SER A 223 1.42 -15.28 10.94
C SER A 223 2.32 -16.00 11.92
N ASN A 224 2.95 -15.27 12.85
CA ASN A 224 3.76 -15.91 13.86
C ASN A 224 2.81 -16.81 14.66
N PRO A 225 3.02 -18.14 14.70
CA PRO A 225 2.18 -18.99 15.52
C PRO A 225 2.50 -18.63 16.97
N ASN A 226 1.54 -17.99 17.64
CA ASN A 226 1.55 -17.81 19.09
C ASN A 226 1.77 -19.15 19.81
#